data_AF-A0A3C0ZP00-F1
#
_entry.id   AF-A0A3C0ZP00-F1
#
_cell.length_a   1.000
_cell.length_b   1.000
_cell.length_c   1.000
_cell.angle_alpha   90.00
_cell.angle_beta   90.00
_cell.angle_gamma   90.00
#
_symmetry.space_group_name_H-M   'P 1'
#
loop_
_entity.id
_entity.type
_entity.pdbx_description
1 polymer ?
#
loop_
_entity_poly.entity_id
_entity_poly.type
_entity_poly.pdbx_seq_one_letter_code
_entity_poly.pdbx_strand_id
1 'polypeptide(L)' 'MFNVFQRLHSEDVYPGTGVGLATVKKAVELLGGTVRLESIVGEGSTFLIELRKE' A
#
# COMPACT_ATOMS: atom_id res chain seq x y z
N MET A 1 -11.27 -0.42 6.85
CA MET A 1 -10.52 -1.69 6.75
C MET A 1 -9.17 -1.42 6.10
N PHE A 2 -8.13 -1.18 6.89
CA PHE A 2 -6.72 -1.21 6.45
C PHE A 2 -5.95 -1.87 7.59
N ASN A 3 -6.17 -3.19 7.75
CA ASN A 3 -5.40 -3.96 8.71
C ASN A 3 -4.02 -4.24 8.12
N VAL A 4 -2.98 -3.97 8.91
CA VAL A 4 -1.56 -3.97 8.55
C VAL A 4 -1.00 -5.36 8.18
N PHE A 5 -1.82 -6.41 8.07
CA PHE A 5 -1.31 -7.79 8.02
C PHE A 5 -2.09 -8.73 7.10
N GLN A 6 -2.57 -8.27 5.94
CA GLN A 6 -3.02 -9.20 4.89
C GLN A 6 -1.94 -9.38 3.83
N ARG A 7 -1.17 -10.47 3.96
CA ARG A 7 -0.36 -10.98 2.86
C ARG A 7 -1.30 -11.61 1.84
N LEU A 8 -1.20 -11.18 0.58
CA LEU A 8 -2.03 -11.71 -0.52
C LEU A 8 -1.46 -13.00 -1.13
N HIS A 9 -0.17 -13.30 -0.90
CA HIS A 9 0.53 -14.48 -1.44
C HIS A 9 1.40 -15.17 -0.38
N SER A 10 1.46 -16.50 -0.46
CA SER A 10 2.30 -17.37 0.39
C SER A 10 3.79 -17.12 0.16
N GLU A 11 4.57 -17.37 1.22
CA GLU A 11 6.02 -17.10 1.33
C GLU A 11 6.88 -17.71 0.22
N ASP A 12 6.37 -18.75 -0.46
CA ASP A 12 7.05 -19.47 -1.54
C ASP A 12 7.19 -18.72 -2.86
N VAL A 13 6.40 -17.66 -3.12
CA VAL A 13 6.38 -17.00 -4.45
C VAL A 13 7.11 -15.66 -4.47
N TYR A 14 7.13 -14.92 -3.35
CA TYR A 14 7.83 -13.64 -3.24
C TYR A 14 8.40 -13.44 -1.82
N PRO A 15 9.73 -13.39 -1.64
CA PRO A 15 10.31 -13.07 -0.34
C PRO A 15 9.95 -11.63 0.06
N GLY A 16 9.21 -11.48 1.16
CA GLY A 16 8.82 -10.17 1.67
C GLY A 16 8.00 -10.26 2.95
N THR A 17 8.23 -9.32 3.88
CA THR A 17 7.54 -9.32 5.19
C THR A 17 6.07 -8.89 5.11
N GLY A 18 5.61 -8.40 3.94
CA GLY A 18 4.29 -7.77 3.76
C GLY A 18 4.21 -6.35 4.30
N VAL A 19 5.34 -5.75 4.73
CA VAL A 19 5.37 -4.47 5.45
C VAL A 19 5.50 -3.26 4.51
N GLY A 20 5.88 -3.45 3.24
CA GLY A 20 6.18 -2.37 2.30
C GLY A 20 5.07 -1.33 2.16
N LEU A 21 3.82 -1.75 1.92
CA LEU A 21 2.68 -0.83 1.79
C LEU A 21 2.32 -0.16 3.12
N ALA A 22 2.50 -0.85 4.25
CA ALA A 22 2.30 -0.26 5.56
C ALA A 22 3.34 0.85 5.84
N THR A 23 4.59 0.64 5.44
CA THR A 23 5.66 1.65 5.53
C THR A 23 5.34 2.87 4.66
N VAL A 24 4.91 2.66 3.41
CA VAL A 24 4.54 3.75 2.50
C VAL A 24 3.36 4.55 3.06
N LYS A 25 2.30 3.88 3.54
CA LYS A 25 1.14 4.55 4.15
C LYS A 25 1.56 5.43 5.33
N LYS A 26 2.37 4.90 6.24
CA LYS A 26 2.87 5.65 7.40
C LYS A 26 3.71 6.85 7.00
N ALA A 27 4.58 6.71 6.00
CA ALA A 27 5.41 7.81 5.53
C ALA A 27 4.57 8.94 4.91
N VAL A 28 3.59 8.61 4.08
CA VAL A 28 2.70 9.58 3.44
C VAL A 28 1.82 10.29 4.48
N GLU A 29 1.31 9.58 5.48
CA GLU A 29 0.56 10.16 6.60
C GLU A 29 1.42 11.14 7.42
N LEU A 30 2.69 10.83 7.67
CA LEU A 30 3.64 11.73 8.34
C LEU A 30 3.91 13.01 7.54
N LEU A 31 3.84 12.95 6.22
CA LEU A 31 3.95 14.10 5.32
C LEU A 31 2.61 14.86 5.17
N GLY A 32 1.58 14.50 5.94
CA GLY A 32 0.25 15.12 5.87
C GLY A 32 -0.52 14.78 4.58
N GLY A 33 -0.05 13.79 3.83
CA GLY A 33 -0.65 13.29 2.60
C GLY A 33 -1.63 12.13 2.82
N THR A 34 -2.14 11.58 1.72
CA THR A 34 -3.07 10.44 1.69
C THR A 34 -2.66 9.39 0.66
N VAL A 35 -2.96 8.12 0.94
CA VAL A 35 -2.74 7.00 0.00
C VAL A 35 -4.07 6.32 -0.29
N ARG A 36 -4.33 6.02 -1.57
CA ARG A 36 -5.51 5.27 -2.05
C ARG A 36 -5.08 4.11 -2.95
N LEU A 37 -5.94 3.08 -3.04
CA LEU A 37 -5.75 1.92 -3.90
C LEU A 37 -7.03 1.70 -4.69
N GLU A 38 -6.89 1.63 -6.01
CA GLU A 38 -7.93 1.20 -6.93
C GLU A 38 -7.46 -0.11 -7.57
N SER A 39 -8.31 -1.14 -7.60
CA SER A 39 -7.93 -2.41 -8.21
C SER A 39 -9.10 -3.02 -8.93
N ILE A 40 -8.81 -3.55 -10.12
CA ILE A 40 -9.76 -4.25 -10.97
C ILE A 40 -9.21 -5.65 -11.22
N VAL A 41 -10.00 -6.67 -10.91
CA VAL A 41 -9.61 -8.07 -11.06
C VAL A 41 -9.28 -8.36 -12.52
N GLY A 42 -8.10 -8.90 -12.79
CA GLY A 42 -7.63 -9.21 -14.14
C GLY A 42 -7.03 -8.04 -14.91
N GLU A 43 -7.15 -6.80 -14.42
CA GLU A 43 -6.54 -5.61 -15.04
C GLU A 43 -5.38 -5.04 -14.21
N GLY A 44 -5.42 -5.22 -12.90
CA GLY A 44 -4.33 -4.87 -11.98
C GLY A 44 -4.74 -3.93 -10.86
N SER A 45 -3.76 -3.20 -10.34
CA SER A 45 -3.89 -2.32 -9.19
C SER A 45 -3.16 -1.00 -9.42
N THR A 46 -3.82 0.10 -9.08
CA THR A 46 -3.29 1.47 -9.13
C THR A 46 -3.23 2.03 -7.71
N PHE A 47 -2.04 2.47 -7.29
CA PHE A 47 -1.83 3.13 -6.00
C PHE A 47 -1.64 4.62 -6.22
N LEU A 48 -2.50 5.44 -5.60
CA LEU A 48 -2.43 6.89 -5.70
C LEU A 48 -1.90 7.47 -4.39
N ILE A 49 -0.91 8.36 -4.50
CA ILE A 49 -0.30 9.07 -3.37
C ILE A 49 -0.53 10.57 -3.59
N GLU A 50 -1.23 11.19 -2.65
CA GLU A 50 -1.51 12.62 -2.64
C GLU A 50 -0.65 13.24 -1.53
N LEU A 51 0.26 14.15 -1.88
CA LEU A 51 1.07 14.90 -0.91
C LEU A 51 0.60 16.35 -0.88
N ARG A 52 0.57 16.96 0.31
CA ARG A 52 0.30 18.39 0.42
C ARG A 52 1.49 19.17 -0.10
N LYS A 53 1.22 20.19 -0.91
CA LYS A 53 2.21 21.15 -1.36
C LYS A 53 2.26 22.27 -0.31
N GLU A 54 3.47 22.60 0.15
CA GLU A 54 3.73 23.75 1.03
C GLU A 54 3.37 25.07 0.34
#